data_AF-A0A0C2FK15-F1
#
_entry.id   AF-A0A0C2FK15-F1
#
_cell.length_a   1.000
_cell.length_b   1.000
_cell.length_c   1.000
_cell.angle_alpha   90.00
_cell.angle_beta   90.00
_cell.angle_gamma   90.00
#
_symmetry.space_group_name_H-M   'P 1'
#
loop_
_entity.id
_entity.type
_entity.pdbx_description
1 polymer ?
#
loop_
_entity_poly.entity_id
_entity_poly.type
_entity_poly.pdbx_seq_one_letter_code
_entity_poly.pdbx_strand_id
1 'polypeptide(L)'
;MGSAQSQEQPEVVRIDRSEIPEEYKTVGVSSDVVRRVNSQARGEGGDAERLRDELARERAEKQRLREEMVKLSELQQRKVHAQSSPVSGLTNDIEERQRIFDETVERVQQKFFAYHRENVCADNEK
;
A
#
# COMPACT_ATOMS: atom_id res chain seq x y z
N MET A 1 -6.36 20.01 8.89
CA MET A 1 -6.63 19.98 10.34
C MET A 1 -5.28 19.94 11.06
N GLY A 2 -4.72 21.11 11.36
CA GLY A 2 -3.40 21.24 11.99
C GLY A 2 -3.56 21.44 13.49
N SER A 3 -3.01 20.52 14.28
CA SER A 3 -2.97 20.63 15.75
C SER A 3 -1.64 21.25 16.15
N ALA A 4 -1.62 22.58 16.31
CA ALA A 4 -0.56 23.26 17.04
C ALA A 4 -0.72 22.90 18.53
N GLN A 5 0.02 21.89 18.99
CA GLN A 5 0.19 21.66 20.42
C GLN A 5 1.03 22.81 20.97
N SER A 6 0.40 23.74 21.68
CA SER A 6 1.09 24.66 22.57
C SER A 6 1.92 23.82 23.53
N GLN A 7 3.24 23.87 23.36
CA GLN A 7 4.17 23.36 24.36
C GLN A 7 4.09 24.32 25.55
N GLU A 8 3.33 23.95 26.59
CA GLU A 8 3.45 24.58 27.90
C GLU A 8 4.90 24.47 28.34
N GLN A 9 5.61 25.60 28.38
CA GLN A 9 6.97 25.62 28.90
C GLN A 9 6.91 25.34 30.41
N PRO A 10 7.79 24.49 30.95
CA PRO A 10 7.77 24.15 32.35
C PRO A 10 8.01 25.39 33.21
N GLU A 11 7.30 25.48 34.34
CA GLU A 11 7.46 26.56 35.31
C GLU A 11 8.88 26.54 35.88
N VAL A 12 9.69 27.53 35.49
CA VAL A 12 11.07 27.66 35.97
C VAL A 12 11.06 28.40 37.30
N VAL A 13 11.21 27.66 38.40
CA VAL A 13 11.39 28.25 39.73
C VAL A 13 12.81 28.83 39.84
N ARG A 14 12.89 30.13 40.10
CA ARG A 14 14.16 30.83 40.36
C ARG A 14 14.31 30.99 41.87
N ILE A 15 15.42 30.48 42.40
CA ILE A 15 15.74 30.57 43.82
C ILE A 15 16.87 31.57 43.99
N ASP A 16 16.63 32.62 44.76
CA ASP A 16 17.65 33.63 45.07
C ASP A 16 18.57 33.14 46.19
N ARG A 17 19.83 33.60 46.21
CA ARG A 17 20.82 33.19 47.23
C ARG A 17 20.40 33.53 48.66
N SER A 18 19.55 34.53 48.85
CA SER A 18 18.97 34.91 50.14
C SER A 18 17.91 33.93 50.64
N GLU A 19 17.32 33.13 49.76
CA GLU A 19 16.27 32.15 50.07
C GLU A 19 16.86 30.80 50.50
N ILE A 20 18.17 30.61 50.34
CA ILE A 20 18.88 29.39 50.73
C ILE A 20 19.12 29.42 52.24
N PRO A 21 18.59 28.44 53.00
CA PRO A 21 18.84 28.33 54.44
C PRO A 21 20.34 28.25 54.77
N GLU A 22 20.75 28.81 55.90
CA GLU A 22 22.16 28.87 56.33
C GLU A 22 22.80 27.47 56.40
N GLU A 23 22.02 26.45 56.74
CA GLU A 23 22.44 25.06 56.85
C GLU A 23 22.92 24.48 55.52
N TYR A 24 22.49 25.05 54.39
CA TYR A 24 22.82 24.58 53.05
C TYR A 24 23.84 25.46 52.32
N LYS A 25 24.21 26.62 52.86
CA LYS A 25 25.16 27.53 52.19
C LYS A 25 26.56 26.96 52.03
N THR A 26 26.93 26.02 52.89
CA THR A 26 28.25 25.34 52.87
C THR A 26 28.24 24.06 52.04
N VAL A 27 27.06 23.59 51.60
CA VAL A 27 26.92 22.38 50.80
C VAL A 27 27.19 22.71 49.33
N GLY A 28 28.29 22.17 48.80
CA GLY A 28 28.66 22.31 47.39
C GLY A 28 28.13 21.17 46.53
N VAL A 29 27.73 21.49 45.30
CA VAL A 29 27.46 20.48 44.27
C VAL A 29 28.77 20.18 43.53
N SER A 30 29.09 18.91 43.30
CA SER A 30 30.29 18.53 42.56
C SER A 30 30.28 19.13 41.15
N SER A 31 31.45 19.59 40.70
CA SER A 31 31.67 20.10 39.34
C SER A 31 31.27 19.09 38.25
N ASP A 32 31.30 17.80 38.55
CA ASP A 32 30.93 16.74 37.60
C ASP A 32 29.42 16.64 37.42
N VAL A 33 28.64 16.87 38.49
CA VAL A 33 27.17 16.91 38.43
C VAL A 33 26.72 18.14 37.65
N VAL A 34 27.33 19.31 37.92
CA VAL A 34 27.03 20.55 37.20
C VAL A 34 27.35 20.41 35.70
N ARG A 35 28.51 19.81 35.37
CA ARG A 35 28.88 19.54 33.97
C ARG A 35 27.88 18.61 33.29
N ARG A 36 27.46 17.53 33.95
CA ARG A 36 26.49 16.57 33.42
C ARG A 36 25.14 17.23 33.13
N VAL A 37 24.57 17.97 34.08
CA VAL A 37 23.27 18.64 33.91
C VAL A 37 23.33 19.68 32.79
N ASN A 38 24.40 20.48 32.73
CA ASN A 38 24.59 21.44 31.64
C ASN A 38 24.76 20.77 30.27
N SER A 39 25.42 19.60 30.20
CA SER A 39 25.52 18.84 28.95
C SER A 39 24.18 18.22 28.54
N GLN A 40 23.36 17.78 29.51
CA GLN A 40 22.05 17.21 29.25
C GLN A 40 21.07 18.28 28.72
N ALA A 41 21.08 19.48 29.33
CA ALA A 41 20.30 20.62 28.88
C ALA A 41 20.72 21.13 27.47
N ARG A 42 21.99 20.92 27.08
CA ARG A 42 22.48 21.22 25.72
C ARG A 42 22.20 20.08 24.73
N GLY A 43 22.08 18.83 25.20
CA GLY A 43 21.86 17.64 24.38
C GLY A 43 20.45 17.54 23.81
N GLU A 44 19.42 17.92 24.59
CA GLU A 44 18.02 17.85 24.16
C GLU A 44 17.71 18.73 22.94
N GLY A 45 18.41 19.85 22.76
CA GLY A 45 18.24 20.72 21.58
C GLY A 45 18.80 20.12 20.29
N GLY A 46 19.92 19.41 20.37
CA GLY A 46 20.58 18.82 19.19
C GLY A 46 19.89 17.55 18.70
N ASP A 47 19.34 16.75 19.61
CA ASP A 47 18.59 15.55 19.25
C ASP A 47 17.22 15.91 18.64
N ALA A 48 16.57 16.98 19.13
CA ALA A 48 15.35 17.49 18.52
C ALA A 48 15.54 17.96 17.07
N GLU A 49 16.68 18.60 16.77
CA GLU A 49 17.00 19.04 15.40
C GLU A 49 17.33 17.86 14.48
N ARG A 50 18.11 16.88 14.97
CA ARG A 50 18.36 15.63 14.24
C ARG A 50 17.07 14.87 13.91
N LEU A 51 16.17 14.74 14.88
CA LEU A 51 14.88 14.08 14.69
C LEU A 51 14.00 14.82 13.67
N ARG A 52 14.07 16.16 13.62
CA ARG A 52 13.38 16.96 12.61
C ARG A 52 13.94 16.71 11.21
N ASP A 53 15.27 16.65 11.08
CA ASP A 53 15.94 16.37 9.81
C ASP A 53 15.65 14.95 9.32
N GLU A 54 15.68 13.95 10.20
CA GLU A 54 15.30 12.57 9.87
C GLU A 54 13.84 12.49 9.41
N LEU A 55 12.93 13.14 10.12
CA LEU A 55 11.51 13.19 9.73
C LEU A 55 11.31 13.86 8.37
N ALA A 56 12.09 14.90 8.05
CA ALA A 56 12.05 15.56 6.75
C ALA A 56 12.53 14.61 5.63
N ARG A 57 13.62 13.86 5.86
CA ARG A 57 14.13 12.86 4.91
C ARG A 57 13.12 11.74 4.69
N GLU A 58 12.55 11.17 5.75
CA GLU A 58 11.54 10.12 5.61
C GLU A 58 10.30 10.61 4.86
N ARG A 59 9.85 11.85 5.10
CA ARG A 59 8.73 12.43 4.35
C ARG A 59 9.04 12.55 2.86
N ALA A 60 10.24 12.98 2.51
CA ALA A 60 10.68 13.08 1.12
C ALA A 60 10.78 11.69 0.45
N GLU A 61 11.36 10.71 1.14
CA GLU A 61 11.47 9.35 0.62
C GLU A 61 10.09 8.70 0.45
N LYS A 62 9.21 8.85 1.43
CA LYS A 62 7.82 8.36 1.38
C LYS A 62 7.04 9.00 0.23
N GLN A 63 7.26 10.29 -0.04
CA GLN A 63 6.64 10.97 -1.16
C GLN A 63 7.13 10.38 -2.49
N ARG A 64 8.45 10.19 -2.65
CA ARG A 64 9.04 9.57 -3.83
C ARG A 64 8.51 8.14 -4.06
N LEU A 65 8.46 7.32 -3.01
CA LEU A 65 7.90 5.96 -3.08
C LEU A 65 6.43 5.96 -3.51
N ARG A 66 5.64 6.91 -3.05
CA ARG A 66 4.24 7.05 -3.48
C ARG A 66 4.13 7.41 -4.96
N GLU A 67 4.97 8.31 -5.44
CA GLU A 67 5.02 8.67 -6.86
C GLU A 67 5.42 7.48 -7.74
N GLU A 68 6.43 6.70 -7.32
CA GLU A 68 6.84 5.47 -7.99
C GLU A 68 5.71 4.42 -8.02
N MET A 69 5.00 4.24 -6.90
CA MET A 69 3.84 3.35 -6.81
C MET A 69 2.68 3.77 -7.72
N VAL A 70 2.39 5.07 -7.82
CA VAL A 70 1.37 5.59 -8.74
C VAL A 70 1.77 5.28 -10.18
N LYS A 71 3.02 5.57 -10.56
CA LYS A 71 3.54 5.28 -11.90
C LYS A 71 3.49 3.79 -12.24
N LEU A 72 3.86 2.92 -11.30
CA LEU A 72 3.75 1.47 -11.47
C LEU A 72 2.30 1.03 -11.62
N SER A 73 1.39 1.57 -10.82
CA SER A 73 -0.05 1.30 -10.93
C SER A 73 -0.61 1.72 -12.29
N GLU A 74 -0.23 2.89 -12.81
CA GLU A 74 -0.63 3.36 -14.14
C GLU A 74 -0.10 2.44 -15.25
N LEU A 75 1.15 2.00 -15.17
CA LEU A 75 1.73 1.05 -16.13
C LEU A 75 1.03 -0.31 -16.07
N GLN A 76 0.70 -0.80 -14.88
CA GLN A 76 -0.04 -2.04 -14.71
C GLN A 76 -1.47 -1.92 -15.27
N GLN A 77 -2.17 -0.81 -15.01
CA GLN A 77 -3.48 -0.54 -15.59
C GLN A 77 -3.43 -0.52 -17.12
N ARG A 78 -2.44 0.17 -17.71
CA ARG A 78 -2.24 0.15 -19.17
C ARG A 78 -1.97 -1.25 -19.71
N LYS A 79 -1.17 -2.06 -19.01
CA LYS A 79 -0.89 -3.45 -19.40
C LYS A 79 -2.15 -4.32 -19.34
N VAL A 80 -2.95 -4.20 -18.27
CA VAL A 80 -4.21 -4.93 -18.13
C VAL A 80 -5.18 -4.50 -19.23
N HIS A 81 -5.30 -3.20 -19.50
CA HIS A 81 -6.16 -2.68 -20.56
C HIS A 81 -5.72 -3.14 -21.95
N ALA A 82 -4.41 -3.20 -22.20
CA ALA A 82 -3.85 -3.75 -23.44
C ALA A 82 -4.03 -5.27 -23.55
N GLN A 83 -4.13 -6.00 -22.44
CA GLN A 83 -4.37 -7.45 -22.41
C GLN A 83 -5.86 -7.82 -22.42
N SER A 84 -6.76 -6.96 -21.94
CA SER A 84 -8.21 -7.21 -21.96
C SER A 84 -8.82 -7.07 -23.37
N SER A 85 -8.25 -6.22 -24.23
CA SER A 85 -8.72 -6.02 -25.61
C SER A 85 -8.52 -7.21 -26.55
N PRO A 86 -7.36 -7.89 -26.62
CA PRO A 86 -7.19 -9.04 -27.52
C PRO A 86 -7.90 -10.30 -27.03
N VAL A 87 -8.07 -10.48 -25.72
CA VAL A 87 -8.68 -11.71 -25.16
C VAL A 87 -10.20 -11.72 -25.39
N SER A 88 -10.88 -10.58 -25.30
CA SER A 88 -12.33 -10.49 -25.57
C SER A 88 -12.68 -10.67 -27.05
N GLY A 89 -11.78 -10.27 -27.97
CA GLY A 89 -11.93 -10.55 -29.39
C GLY A 89 -11.72 -12.03 -29.72
N LEU A 90 -10.72 -12.66 -29.10
CA LEU A 90 -10.43 -14.08 -29.28
C LEU A 90 -11.56 -15.00 -28.77
N THR A 91 -12.22 -14.66 -27.67
CA THR A 91 -13.35 -15.46 -27.15
C THR A 91 -14.55 -15.41 -28.08
N ASN A 92 -14.88 -14.24 -28.61
CA ASN A 92 -15.99 -14.09 -29.56
C ASN A 92 -15.72 -14.85 -30.88
N ASP A 93 -14.49 -14.76 -31.40
CA ASP A 93 -14.08 -15.51 -32.60
C ASP A 93 -14.15 -17.03 -32.41
N ILE A 94 -13.85 -17.52 -31.21
CA ILE A 94 -13.92 -18.95 -30.87
C ILE A 94 -15.38 -19.42 -30.79
N GLU A 95 -16.26 -18.63 -30.16
CA GLU A 95 -17.68 -18.94 -30.05
C GLU A 95 -18.36 -18.97 -31.43
N GLU A 96 -18.03 -18.02 -32.31
CA GLU A 96 -18.57 -18.00 -33.67
C GLU A 96 -18.11 -19.23 -34.48
N ARG A 97 -16.83 -19.61 -34.38
CA ARG A 97 -16.31 -20.82 -35.04
C ARG A 97 -16.98 -22.08 -34.53
N GLN A 98 -17.25 -22.16 -33.22
CA GLN A 98 -17.94 -23.30 -32.64
C GLN A 98 -19.38 -23.38 -33.15
N ARG A 99 -20.08 -22.25 -33.24
CA ARG A 99 -21.43 -22.19 -33.81
C ARG A 99 -21.48 -22.66 -35.26
N ILE A 100 -20.54 -22.20 -36.09
CA ILE A 100 -20.45 -22.61 -37.50
C ILE A 100 -20.20 -24.12 -37.62
N PHE A 101 -19.34 -24.67 -36.76
CA PHE A 101 -19.06 -26.10 -36.71
C PHE A 101 -20.32 -26.91 -36.36
N ASP A 102 -21.02 -26.52 -35.30
CA ASP A 102 -22.25 -27.21 -34.87
C ASP A 102 -23.32 -27.19 -35.96
N GLU A 103 -23.51 -26.04 -36.62
CA GLU A 103 -24.47 -25.91 -37.73
C GLU A 103 -24.07 -26.79 -38.94
N THR A 104 -22.76 -26.88 -39.24
CA THR A 104 -22.30 -27.75 -40.33
C THR A 104 -22.46 -29.23 -39.99
N VAL A 105 -22.21 -29.63 -38.75
CA VAL A 105 -22.48 -31.00 -38.29
C VAL A 105 -23.96 -31.33 -38.41
N GLU A 106 -24.85 -30.45 -37.94
CA GLU A 106 -26.29 -30.65 -38.04
C GLU A 106 -26.74 -30.79 -39.50
N ARG A 107 -26.23 -29.92 -40.39
CA ARG A 107 -26.52 -29.98 -41.82
C ARG A 107 -26.04 -31.28 -42.47
N VAL A 108 -24.87 -31.77 -42.07
CA VAL A 108 -24.33 -33.07 -42.53
C VAL A 108 -25.17 -34.21 -41.98
N GLN A 109 -25.55 -34.17 -40.71
CA GLN A 109 -26.45 -35.17 -40.12
C GLN A 109 -27.79 -35.23 -40.85
N GLN A 110 -28.42 -34.08 -41.11
CA GLN A 110 -29.66 -34.05 -41.89
C GLN A 110 -29.46 -34.57 -43.32
N LYS A 111 -28.36 -34.21 -44.00
CA LYS A 111 -28.18 -34.63 -45.41
C LYS A 111 -27.84 -36.12 -45.56
N PHE A 112 -27.06 -36.68 -44.65
CA PHE A 112 -26.49 -38.01 -44.81
C PHE A 112 -27.12 -39.07 -43.89
N PHE A 113 -27.72 -38.65 -42.77
CA PHE A 113 -28.25 -39.55 -41.75
C PHE A 113 -29.76 -39.40 -41.51
N ALA A 114 -30.46 -38.44 -42.13
CA ALA A 114 -31.91 -38.28 -41.95
C ALA A 114 -32.73 -39.47 -42.43
N TYR A 115 -32.20 -40.28 -43.35
CA TYR A 115 -32.86 -41.51 -43.75
C TYR A 115 -32.41 -42.67 -42.87
N HIS A 116 -33.23 -43.02 -41.88
CA HIS A 116 -33.16 -44.32 -41.22
C HIS A 116 -34.08 -45.27 -41.97
N ARG A 117 -33.49 -46.31 -42.57
CA ARG A 117 -34.25 -47.37 -43.21
C ARG A 117 -35.12 -48.03 -42.13
N GLU A 118 -36.42 -48.08 -42.38
CA GLU A 118 -37.39 -48.71 -41.48
C GLU A 118 -36.91 -50.12 -41.13
N ASN A 119 -36.91 -50.47 -39.84
CA ASN A 119 -36.33 -51.71 -39.37
C ASN A 119 -37.30 -52.85 -39.68
N VAL A 120 -37.29 -53.34 -40.92
CA VAL A 120 -38.24 -54.32 -41.48
C VAL A 120 -38.30 -55.66 -40.70
N CYS A 121 -37.32 -55.89 -39.83
CA CYS A 121 -37.27 -57.06 -38.93
C CYS A 121 -37.99 -56.84 -37.59
N ALA A 122 -38.35 -55.59 -37.23
CA ALA A 122 -39.00 -55.30 -35.94
C ALA A 122 -40.38 -55.95 -35.81
N ASP A 123 -41.12 -56.10 -36.91
CA ASP A 123 -42.42 -56.78 -36.91
C ASP A 123 -42.32 -58.31 -36.77
N ASN A 124 -41.11 -58.86 -36.91
CA ASN A 124 -40.85 -60.30 -36.82
C ASN A 124 -40.21 -60.72 -35.48
N GLU A 125 -39.99 -59.78 -34.56
CA GLU A 125 -39.54 -60.10 -33.19
C GLU A 125 -40.76 -60.44 -32.32
N LYS A 126 -41.20 -61.70 -32.39
CA LYS A 126 -42.07 -62.35 -31.40
C LYS A 126 -41.54 -63.74 -31.04
#